data_AF-A0A7K2W7K3-F1
#
_entry.id   AF-A0A7K2W7K3-F1
#
_cell.length_a   1.000
_cell.length_b   1.000
_cell.length_c   1.000
_cell.angle_alpha   90.00
_cell.angle_beta   90.00
_cell.angle_gamma   90.00
#
_symmetry.space_group_name_H-M   'P 1'
#
loop_
_entity.id
_entity.type
_entity.pdbx_description
1 polymer ?
#
loop_
_entity_poly.entity_id
_entity_poly.type
_entity_poly.pdbx_seq_one_letter_code
_entity_poly.pdbx_strand_id
1 'polypeptide(L)'
;DNALRSGDAALTGPVARGDAGTVAAHIAELRGHAPGTVAGYLAMARATADRALSHGLLKPELAEDLLGVLADGTDLPENGEDR
;
A
#
# COMPACT_ATOMS: atom_id res chain seq x y z
N ASP A 1 -7.63 -4.57 26.24
CA ASP A 1 -6.30 -5.19 26.35
C ASP A 1 -5.84 -5.92 25.07
N ASN A 2 -6.40 -5.66 23.88
CA ASN A 2 -5.89 -6.31 22.67
C ASN A 2 -6.17 -5.53 21.37
N ALA A 3 -5.27 -4.61 21.05
CA ALA A 3 -5.11 -4.03 19.71
C ALA A 3 -3.62 -3.82 19.43
N LEU A 4 -2.84 -3.47 20.47
CA LEU A 4 -1.38 -3.40 20.42
C LEU A 4 -0.70 -4.78 20.50
N ARG A 5 -1.34 -5.79 21.12
CA ARG A 5 -0.79 -7.15 21.23
C ARG A 5 -1.14 -8.04 20.01
N SER A 6 -2.30 -7.84 19.40
CA SER A 6 -2.71 -8.46 18.12
C SER A 6 -2.37 -7.61 16.88
N GLY A 7 -1.77 -6.43 17.03
CA GLY A 7 -1.61 -5.44 15.95
C GLY A 7 -0.93 -5.97 14.69
N ASP A 8 -0.05 -6.96 14.82
CA ASP A 8 0.61 -7.65 13.70
C ASP A 8 -0.15 -8.85 13.17
N ALA A 9 -0.72 -9.66 14.08
CA ALA A 9 -1.51 -10.83 13.72
C ALA A 9 -2.87 -10.46 13.09
N ALA A 10 -3.32 -9.22 13.26
CA ALA A 10 -4.55 -8.68 12.69
C ALA A 10 -4.35 -7.99 11.32
N LEU A 11 -3.11 -7.85 10.85
CA LEU A 11 -2.80 -7.34 9.51
C LEU A 11 -3.15 -8.41 8.46
N THR A 12 -4.43 -8.52 8.13
CA THR A 12 -4.94 -9.44 7.10
C THR A 12 -5.29 -8.74 5.79
N GLY A 13 -5.14 -7.41 5.71
CA GLY A 13 -5.42 -6.64 4.50
C GLY A 13 -4.54 -7.07 3.31
N PRO A 14 -4.94 -6.76 2.07
CA PRO A 14 -4.26 -7.21 0.86
C PRO A 14 -2.76 -6.86 0.84
N VAL A 15 -2.38 -5.70 1.39
CA VAL A 15 -0.99 -5.26 1.52
C VAL A 15 -0.17 -6.23 2.38
N ALA A 16 -0.68 -6.63 3.55
CA ALA A 16 0.04 -7.52 4.46
C ALA A 16 0.21 -8.94 3.90
N ARG A 17 -0.68 -9.36 3.00
CA ARG A 17 -0.59 -10.65 2.29
C ARG A 17 0.24 -10.59 0.99
N GLY A 18 0.64 -9.39 0.54
CA GLY A 18 1.36 -9.24 -0.72
C GLY A 18 0.47 -9.33 -1.96
N ASP A 19 -0.83 -9.02 -1.83
CA ASP A 19 -1.80 -9.08 -2.92
C ASP A 19 -1.71 -7.82 -3.79
N ALA A 20 -0.66 -7.77 -4.63
CA ALA A 20 -0.34 -6.63 -5.48
C ALA A 20 -1.49 -6.28 -6.44
N GLY A 21 -2.19 -7.28 -6.98
CA GLY A 21 -3.33 -7.10 -7.88
C GLY A 21 -4.50 -6.37 -7.21
N THR A 22 -4.86 -6.77 -5.98
CA THR A 22 -5.91 -6.08 -5.21
C THR A 22 -5.50 -4.66 -4.85
N VAL A 23 -4.23 -4.44 -4.49
CA VAL A 23 -3.71 -3.10 -4.18
C VAL A 23 -3.74 -2.19 -5.41
N ALA A 24 -3.37 -2.69 -6.59
CA ALA A 24 -3.45 -1.95 -7.84
C ALA A 24 -4.89 -1.54 -8.16
N ALA A 25 -5.85 -2.46 -7.99
CA ALA A 25 -7.27 -2.17 -8.18
C ALA A 25 -7.77 -1.06 -7.23
N HIS A 26 -7.39 -1.11 -5.95
CA HIS A 26 -7.74 -0.05 -5.00
C HIS A 26 -7.16 1.31 -5.39
N ILE A 27 -5.91 1.37 -5.85
CA ILE A 27 -5.29 2.62 -6.32
C ILE A 27 -6.05 3.17 -7.53
N ALA A 28 -6.44 2.32 -8.49
CA ALA A 28 -7.21 2.74 -9.66
C ALA A 28 -8.58 3.32 -9.27
N GLU A 29 -9.31 2.65 -8.37
CA GLU A 29 -10.60 3.14 -7.84
C GLU A 29 -10.44 4.48 -7.10
N LEU A 30 -9.42 4.61 -6.25
CA LEU A 30 -9.13 5.85 -5.55
C LEU A 30 -8.76 6.98 -6.52
N ARG A 31 -7.99 6.70 -7.57
CA ARG A 31 -7.68 7.68 -8.62
C ARG A 31 -8.94 8.15 -9.35
N GLY A 32 -9.91 7.27 -9.59
CA GLY A 32 -11.17 7.61 -10.26
C GLY A 32 -12.16 8.38 -9.39
N HIS A 33 -12.23 8.07 -8.09
CA HIS A 33 -13.31 8.52 -7.22
C HIS A 33 -12.88 9.46 -6.08
N ALA A 34 -11.63 9.36 -5.63
CA ALA A 34 -11.10 10.18 -4.54
C ALA A 34 -9.59 10.45 -4.73
N PRO A 35 -9.18 11.21 -5.78
CA PRO A 35 -7.77 11.41 -6.11
C PRO A 35 -6.92 11.94 -4.95
N GLY A 36 -7.49 12.81 -4.12
CA GLY A 36 -6.83 13.38 -2.94
C GLY A 36 -6.49 12.35 -1.84
N THR A 37 -7.11 11.17 -1.86
CA THR A 37 -6.85 10.10 -0.88
C THR A 37 -5.69 9.18 -1.29
N VAL A 38 -5.30 9.19 -2.57
CA VAL A 38 -4.29 8.27 -3.13
C VAL A 38 -2.97 8.36 -2.37
N ALA A 39 -2.45 9.57 -2.12
CA ALA A 39 -1.20 9.76 -1.40
C ALA A 39 -1.24 9.15 0.02
N GLY A 40 -2.35 9.34 0.74
CA GLY A 40 -2.55 8.77 2.07
C GLY A 40 -2.62 7.24 2.05
N TYR A 41 -3.32 6.67 1.07
CA TYR A 41 -3.38 5.23 0.88
C TYR A 41 -1.99 4.62 0.62
N LEU A 42 -1.21 5.22 -0.29
CA LEU A 42 0.14 4.75 -0.62
C LEU A 42 1.08 4.80 0.58
N ALA A 43 1.04 5.88 1.37
CA ALA A 43 1.86 6.00 2.58
C ALA A 43 1.52 4.90 3.61
N MET A 44 0.22 4.67 3.85
CA MET A 44 -0.23 3.62 4.77
C MET A 44 0.10 2.21 4.26
N ALA A 45 -0.01 1.98 2.95
CA ALA A 45 0.33 0.71 2.33
C ALA A 45 1.84 0.41 2.44
N ARG A 46 2.71 1.38 2.20
CA ARG A 46 4.17 1.21 2.38
C ARG A 46 4.52 0.87 3.83
N ALA A 47 4.01 1.64 4.80
CA ALA A 47 4.25 1.37 6.21
C ALA A 47 3.75 -0.03 6.64
N THR A 48 2.65 -0.51 6.04
CA THR A 48 2.11 -1.85 6.28
C THR A 48 3.00 -2.93 5.68
N ALA A 49 3.49 -2.75 4.44
CA ALA A 49 4.39 -3.68 3.78
C ALA A 49 5.72 -3.81 4.55
N ASP A 50 6.31 -2.69 4.98
CA ASP A 50 7.55 -2.67 5.78
C ASP A 50 7.38 -3.46 7.09
N ARG A 51 6.25 -3.25 7.78
CA ARG A 51 5.92 -3.98 9.01
C ARG A 51 5.71 -5.47 8.76
N ALA A 52 5.00 -5.83 7.70
CA ALA A 52 4.76 -7.24 7.36
C ALA A 52 6.06 -7.97 6.96
N LEU A 53 6.97 -7.31 6.24
CA LEU A 53 8.30 -7.83 5.91
C LEU A 53 9.16 -8.03 7.14
N SER A 54 9.28 -7.01 7.99
CA SER A 54 10.11 -7.09 9.20
C SER A 54 9.65 -8.18 10.18
N HIS A 55 8.37 -8.53 10.14
CA HIS A 55 7.79 -9.59 10.97
C HIS A 55 7.68 -10.95 10.25
N GLY A 56 8.17 -11.07 9.01
CA GLY A 56 8.15 -12.31 8.23
C GLY A 56 6.75 -12.76 7.80
N LEU A 57 5.75 -11.88 7.86
CA LEU A 57 4.38 -12.13 7.43
C LEU A 57 4.24 -12.00 5.91
N LEU A 58 5.02 -11.10 5.31
CA LEU A 58 5.09 -10.90 3.88
C LEU A 58 6.37 -11.53 3.34
N LYS A 59 6.22 -12.40 2.35
CA LYS A 59 7.37 -13.01 1.66
C LYS A 59 8.07 -11.98 0.78
N PRO A 60 9.42 -11.97 0.70
CA PRO A 60 10.17 -11.02 -0.12
C PRO A 60 9.71 -10.97 -1.58
N GLU A 61 9.38 -12.13 -2.16
CA GLU A 61 8.97 -12.21 -3.57
C GLU A 61 7.63 -11.51 -3.81
N LEU A 62 6.69 -11.62 -2.87
CA LEU A 62 5.40 -10.91 -2.96
C LEU A 62 5.54 -9.43 -2.63
N ALA A 63 6.52 -9.07 -1.81
CA ALA A 63 6.80 -7.67 -1.52
C ALA A 63 7.37 -6.94 -2.74
N GLU A 64 8.19 -7.59 -3.56
CA GLU A 64 8.75 -6.97 -4.76
C GLU A 64 7.64 -6.49 -5.71
N ASP A 65 6.70 -7.38 -6.05
CA ASP A 65 5.55 -7.06 -6.90
C ASP A 65 4.68 -5.93 -6.29
N LEU A 66 4.42 -6.01 -4.98
CA LEU A 66 3.64 -5.01 -4.25
C LEU A 66 4.34 -3.65 -4.23
N LEU A 67 5.65 -3.61 -4.00
CA LEU A 67 6.43 -2.37 -3.97
C LEU A 67 6.50 -1.73 -5.36
N GLY A 68 6.54 -2.52 -6.44
CA GLY A 68 6.38 -2.03 -7.81
C GLY A 68 5.06 -1.28 -8.00
N VAL A 69 3.93 -1.90 -7.63
CA VAL A 69 2.61 -1.26 -7.69
C VAL A 69 2.56 0.04 -6.86
N LEU A 70 3.17 0.05 -5.67
CA LEU A 70 3.21 1.23 -4.82
C LEU A 70 4.14 2.34 -5.34
N ALA A 71 5.13 2.01 -6.17
CA ALA A 71 5.98 2.97 -6.87
C ALA A 71 5.25 3.60 -8.07
N ASP A 72 4.58 2.77 -8.88
CA ASP A 72 3.72 3.24 -9.99
C ASP A 72 2.54 4.08 -9.48
N GLY A 73 2.10 3.81 -8.25
CA GLY A 73 1.12 4.60 -7.52
C GLY A 73 1.58 6.04 -7.26
N THR A 74 2.87 6.22 -6.96
CA THR A 74 3.48 7.51 -6.61
C THR A 74 3.86 8.39 -7.78
N ASP A 75 4.02 7.81 -8.98
CA ASP A 75 4.19 8.56 -10.23
C ASP A 75 2.85 9.22 -10.62
N LEU A 76 2.48 10.24 -9.86
CA LEU A 76 1.51 11.23 -10.30
C LEU A 76 2.22 12.10 -11.35
N PRO A 77 1.59 12.44 -12.48
CA PRO A 77 2.04 13.58 -13.25
C PRO A 77 1.99 14.78 -12.30
N GLU A 78 3.16 15.25 -11.90
CA GLU A 78 3.33 16.50 -11.19
C GLU A 78 2.57 17.59 -11.94
N ASN A 79 1.57 18.17 -11.28
CA ASN A 79 0.71 19.20 -11.87
C ASN A 79 1.61 20.32 -12.40
N GLY A 80 1.67 20.45 -13.72
CA GLY A 80 2.16 21.65 -14.37
C GLY A 80 1.18 22.78 -14.12
N GLU A 81 1.44 23.60 -13.11
CA GLU A 81 0.84 24.92 -12.93
C GLU A 81 1.96 25.89 -12.51
N ASP A 82 2.85 26.15 -13.46
CA ASP A 82 3.54 27.44 -13.55
C ASP A 82 3.24 27.99 -14.95
N ARG A 83 2.05 28.62 -15.09
CA ARG A 83 1.76 29.81 -15.93
C ARG A 83 0.27 30.17 -15.97
#